data_AF-A0A2S8BCE7-F1
#
_entry.id   AF-A0A2S8BCE7-F1
#
_cell.length_a   1.000
_cell.length_b   1.000
_cell.length_c   1.000
_cell.angle_alpha   90.00
_cell.angle_beta   90.00
_cell.angle_gamma   90.00
#
_symmetry.space_group_name_H-M   'P 1'
#
loop_
_entity.id
_entity.type
_entity.pdbx_description
1 polymer ?
#
loop_
_entity_poly.entity_id
_entity_poly.type
_entity_poly.pdbx_seq_one_letter_code
_entity_poly.pdbx_strand_id
1 'polypeptide(L)'
;MRAAVHRTTDSGAVLGPDERIPPIRALQLFLGHPDDPGRPRAVAPGQPGDLCVLSVPPAEALPDLASDMVAATIMGGAVVNP
;
A
#
# COMPACT_ATOMS: atom_id res chain seq x y z
N MET A 1 5.57 2.69 -1.72
CA MET A 1 5.31 2.52 -0.27
C MET A 1 6.58 2.23 0.51
N ARG A 2 7.38 1.21 0.14
CA ARG A 2 8.60 0.76 0.84
C ARG A 2 9.57 1.87 1.31
N ALA A 3 9.81 2.89 0.49
CA ALA A 3 10.71 3.99 0.87
C ALA A 3 10.28 4.75 2.14
N ALA A 4 8.98 4.82 2.45
CA ALA A 4 8.51 5.45 3.68
C ALA A 4 8.91 4.68 4.96
N VAL A 5 9.36 3.43 4.80
CA VAL A 5 9.74 2.51 5.90
C VAL A 5 11.25 2.21 5.89
N HIS A 6 11.83 2.01 4.70
CA HIS A 6 13.18 1.44 4.52
C HIS A 6 14.08 2.21 3.53
N ARG A 7 13.89 3.53 3.35
CA ARG A 7 14.73 4.29 2.40
C ARG A 7 16.20 4.35 2.84
N THR A 8 17.07 3.81 1.99
CA THR A 8 18.53 3.82 2.18
C THR A 8 19.23 4.46 0.97
N THR A 9 20.45 4.94 1.17
CA THR A 9 21.38 5.33 0.09
C THR A 9 22.04 4.10 -0.54
N ASP A 10 22.79 4.29 -1.63
CA ASP A 10 23.58 3.25 -2.28
C ASP A 10 24.64 2.63 -1.34
N SER A 11 25.14 3.42 -0.38
CA SER A 11 26.07 2.94 0.66
C SER A 11 25.39 2.21 1.82
N GLY A 12 24.06 2.08 1.81
CA GLY A 12 23.27 1.44 2.86
C GLY A 12 22.89 2.36 4.04
N ALA A 13 23.25 3.65 4.00
CA ALA A 13 22.87 4.59 5.06
C ALA A 13 21.36 4.86 5.03
N VAL A 14 20.69 4.80 6.18
CA VAL A 14 19.25 5.11 6.29
C VAL A 14 19.04 6.61 6.10
N LEU A 15 18.19 6.98 5.14
CA LEU A 15 17.91 8.37 4.82
C LEU A 15 16.69 8.86 5.59
N GLY A 16 16.87 9.83 6.50
CA GLY A 16 15.79 10.38 7.33
C GLY A 16 15.25 9.34 8.33
N PRO A 17 16.08 8.78 9.24
CA PRO A 17 15.67 7.70 10.14
C PRO A 17 14.48 8.07 11.03
N ASP A 18 14.34 9.35 11.38
CA ASP A 18 13.28 9.91 12.23
C ASP A 18 11.98 10.22 11.44
N GLU A 19 12.04 10.23 10.11
CA GLU A 19 10.89 10.45 9.22
C GLU A 19 10.18 9.14 8.84
N ARG A 20 10.73 7.99 9.27
CA ARG A 20 10.15 6.67 8.96
C ARG A 20 8.80 6.48 9.64
N ILE A 21 7.88 5.87 8.92
CA ILE A 21 6.57 5.50 9.44
C ILE A 21 6.39 3.97 9.47
N PRO A 22 5.55 3.44 10.37
CA PRO A 22 5.24 2.01 10.40
C PRO A 22 4.66 1.52 9.06
N PRO A 23 4.91 0.25 8.65
CA PRO A 23 4.44 -0.26 7.36
C PRO A 23 2.92 -0.13 7.15
N ILE A 24 2.13 -0.42 8.19
CA ILE A 24 0.68 -0.28 8.13
C ILE A 24 0.25 1.18 7.88
N ARG A 25 0.97 2.15 8.46
CA ARG A 25 0.71 3.57 8.23
C ARG A 25 1.06 3.97 6.80
N ALA A 26 2.19 3.48 6.27
CA ALA A 26 2.58 3.70 4.89
C ALA A 26 1.53 3.16 3.90
N LEU A 27 0.97 1.98 4.15
CA LEU A 27 -0.12 1.41 3.34
C LEU A 27 -1.39 2.25 3.42
N GLN A 28 -1.82 2.65 4.62
CA GLN A 28 -3.06 3.40 4.84
C GLN A 28 -3.11 4.73 4.07
N LEU A 29 -1.97 5.39 3.84
CA LEU A 29 -1.89 6.63 3.05
C LEU A 29 -2.30 6.46 1.58
N PHE A 30 -2.41 5.22 1.09
CA PHE A 30 -2.86 4.89 -0.26
C PHE A 30 -4.28 4.31 -0.30
N LEU A 31 -4.96 4.20 0.85
CA LEU A 31 -6.31 3.65 0.93
C LEU A 31 -7.40 4.72 0.99
N GLY A 32 -7.05 5.99 1.17
CA GLY A 32 -8.00 7.11 1.17
C GLY A 32 -8.33 7.68 -0.20
N HIS A 33 -9.09 8.77 -0.21
CA HIS A 33 -9.36 9.56 -1.41
C HIS A 33 -8.24 10.59 -1.65
N PRO A 34 -8.07 11.15 -2.87
CA PRO A 34 -7.03 12.14 -3.14
C PRO A 34 -7.09 13.40 -2.26
N ASP A 35 -8.30 13.80 -1.85
CA ASP A 35 -8.57 14.95 -0.97
C ASP A 35 -8.50 14.61 0.54
N ASP A 36 -8.67 13.34 0.90
CA ASP A 36 -8.49 12.82 2.26
C ASP A 36 -7.72 11.48 2.27
N PRO A 37 -6.41 11.48 1.95
CA PRO A 37 -5.65 10.25 1.76
C PRO A 37 -5.37 9.51 3.07
N GLY A 38 -5.48 10.21 4.21
CA GLY A 38 -5.21 9.67 5.54
C GLY A 38 -6.35 8.84 6.12
N ARG A 39 -7.54 8.90 5.52
CA ARG A 39 -8.74 8.18 5.93
C ARG A 39 -9.04 7.02 4.98
N PRO A 40 -8.82 5.75 5.41
CA PRO A 40 -9.07 4.60 4.56
C PRO A 40 -10.53 4.53 4.08
N ARG A 41 -10.70 4.21 2.80
CA ARG A 41 -11.98 3.80 2.22
C ARG A 41 -12.42 2.45 2.79
N ALA A 42 -13.73 2.20 2.77
CA ALA A 42 -14.30 0.91 3.15
C ALA A 42 -14.56 0.05 1.93
N VAL A 43 -14.40 -1.27 2.07
CA VAL A 43 -14.92 -2.23 1.10
C VAL A 43 -16.38 -2.49 1.46
N ALA A 44 -17.29 -1.80 0.79
CA ALA A 44 -18.72 -1.87 1.06
C ALA A 44 -19.55 -1.56 -0.21
N PRO A 45 -20.81 -2.04 -0.29
CA PRO A 45 -21.72 -1.64 -1.37
C PRO A 45 -21.82 -0.11 -1.51
N GLY A 46 -21.81 0.38 -2.75
CA GLY A 46 -21.86 1.81 -3.06
C GLY A 46 -20.49 2.52 -3.02
N GLN A 47 -19.41 1.86 -2.62
CA GLN A 47 -18.05 2.36 -2.76
C GLN A 47 -17.47 2.01 -4.14
N PRO A 48 -16.48 2.76 -4.65
CA PRO A 48 -15.77 2.38 -5.87
C PRO A 48 -15.20 0.96 -5.77
N GLY A 49 -15.34 0.19 -6.84
CA GLY A 49 -14.78 -1.16 -6.95
C GLY A 49 -13.27 -1.16 -7.22
N ASP A 50 -12.52 -0.33 -6.50
CA ASP A 50 -11.06 -0.21 -6.65
C ASP A 50 -10.37 -1.05 -5.59
N LEU A 51 -9.71 -2.15 -6.00
CA LEU A 51 -9.10 -3.10 -5.08
C LEU A 51 -7.73 -3.54 -5.59
N CYS A 52 -6.82 -3.73 -4.64
CA CYS A 52 -5.57 -4.44 -4.83
C CYS A 52 -5.65 -5.73 -4.02
N VAL A 53 -5.77 -6.87 -4.71
CA VAL A 53 -5.89 -8.19 -4.07
C VAL A 53 -4.50 -8.78 -3.96
N LEU A 54 -4.13 -9.26 -2.78
CA LEU A 54 -2.83 -9.89 -2.53
C LEU A 54 -2.95 -11.41 -2.54
N SER A 55 -1.89 -12.09 -3.00
CA SER A 55 -1.79 -13.56 -2.95
C SER A 55 -1.41 -14.08 -1.56
N VAL A 56 -0.95 -13.19 -0.67
CA VAL A 56 -0.45 -13.50 0.67
C VAL A 56 -1.22 -12.75 1.76
N PRO A 57 -1.27 -13.26 3.00
CA PRO A 57 -1.91 -12.56 4.11
C PRO A 57 -1.17 -11.26 4.50
N PRO A 58 -1.83 -10.31 5.18
CA PRO A 58 -1.21 -9.04 5.58
C PRO A 58 0.07 -9.18 6.42
N ALA A 59 0.18 -10.24 7.24
CA ALA A 59 1.36 -10.49 8.06
C ALA A 59 2.62 -10.74 7.21
N GLU A 60 2.46 -11.27 6.00
CA GLU A 60 3.55 -11.50 5.03
C GLU A 60 3.77 -10.29 4.13
N ALA A 61 2.71 -9.58 3.74
CA ALA A 61 2.82 -8.44 2.84
C ALA A 61 3.39 -7.17 3.49
N LEU A 62 3.03 -6.90 4.75
CA LEU A 62 3.35 -5.64 5.42
C LEU A 62 4.86 -5.40 5.63
N PRO A 63 5.70 -6.40 5.94
CA PRO A 63 7.14 -6.20 6.04
C PRO A 63 7.78 -5.65 4.75
N ASP A 64 7.32 -6.10 3.58
CA ASP A 64 8.02 -5.84 2.31
C ASP A 64 7.33 -4.77 1.43
N LEU A 65 6.00 -4.65 1.52
CA LEU A 65 5.17 -3.72 0.72
C LEU A 65 5.55 -3.74 -0.77
N ALA A 66 5.69 -4.94 -1.32
CA ALA A 66 6.13 -5.21 -2.68
C ALA A 66 4.93 -5.47 -3.63
N SER A 67 5.08 -5.11 -4.90
CA SER A 67 4.02 -5.25 -5.90
C SER A 67 3.93 -6.65 -6.53
N ASP A 68 4.96 -7.48 -6.38
CA ASP A 68 4.97 -8.88 -6.85
C ASP A 68 4.02 -9.80 -6.06
N MET A 69 3.58 -9.36 -4.88
CA MET A 69 2.55 -10.01 -4.07
C MET A 69 1.12 -9.68 -4.50
N VAL A 70 0.94 -8.79 -5.50
CA VAL A 70 -0.39 -8.43 -6.01
C VAL A 70 -0.88 -9.52 -6.95
N ALA A 71 -1.98 -10.17 -6.57
CA ALA A 71 -2.66 -11.20 -7.36
C ALA A 71 -3.65 -10.60 -8.36
N ALA A 72 -4.24 -9.43 -8.06
CA ALA A 72 -5.09 -8.74 -9.02
C ALA A 72 -5.22 -7.25 -8.67
N THR A 73 -5.35 -6.42 -9.69
CA THR A 73 -5.78 -5.03 -9.61
C THR A 73 -7.15 -4.90 -10.25
N ILE A 74 -8.08 -4.29 -9.51
CA ILE A 74 -9.45 -4.02 -9.93
C ILE A 74 -9.65 -2.51 -9.89
N MET A 75 -10.20 -1.93 -10.95
CA MET A 75 -10.56 -0.51 -11.02
C MET A 75 -12.01 -0.39 -11.48
N GLY A 76 -12.84 0.32 -10.71
CA GLY A 76 -14.26 0.47 -11.01
C GLY A 76 -15.03 -0.85 -11.16
N GLY A 77 -14.56 -1.92 -10.53
CA GLY A 77 -15.14 -3.28 -10.64
C GLY A 77 -14.64 -4.11 -11.83
N ALA A 78 -13.75 -3.58 -12.67
CA ALA A 78 -13.12 -4.31 -13.77
C ALA A 78 -11.70 -4.76 -13.38
N VAL A 79 -11.36 -6.03 -13.64
CA VAL A 79 -9.98 -6.53 -13.50
C VAL A 79 -9.13 -5.95 -14.62
N VAL A 80 -8.05 -5.26 -14.26
CA VAL A 80 -7.15 -4.59 -15.23
C VAL A 80 -5.73 -5.14 -15.20
N ASN A 81 -5.36 -5.84 -14.14
CA ASN A 81 -4.12 -6.63 -14.04
C ASN A 81 -4.42 -7.88 -13.22
N PRO A 82 -4.47 -9.08 -13.83
CA PRO A 82 -4.72 -10.34 -13.13
C PRO A 82 -3.44 -10.98 -12.56
#